data_AF-A0A5B7DFQ7-F1
#
_entry.id   AF-A0A5B7DFQ7-F1
#
_cell.length_a   1.000
_cell.length_b   1.000
_cell.length_c   1.000
_cell.angle_alpha   90.00
_cell.angle_beta   90.00
_cell.angle_gamma   90.00
#
_symmetry.space_group_name_H-M   'P 1'
#
loop_
_entity.id
_entity.type
_entity.pdbx_description
1 polymer ?
#
loop_
_entity_poly.entity_id
_entity_poly.type
_entity_poly.pdbx_seq_one_letter_code
_entity_poly.pdbx_strand_id
1 'polypeptide(L)'
;MIQCECSTADCAAAGVTTCTTASLCYFQHFDHHDGSHPITRGCITSGSVNSLQCLNLHQAARRSFWPYVVCCDTDYCNKDLMPPLPTTYFPLQGTQRSYSSASLPYTELDDYTDDGDDGDDEDDGSLLHHYLRVASQHSATTSNTTQAHHKLPRLNTVCLVVIVAAVAFMVTLSIASLYILIRYRSSYTRAPQDPLDAGMEKLKRMEPSAPPLVFAYHPASP
;
A
#
# COMPACT_ATOMS: atom_id res chain seq x y z
N MET A 1 21.49 14.10 -7.32
CA MET A 1 20.93 13.73 -6.00
C MET A 1 19.76 14.64 -5.76
N ILE A 2 18.66 14.09 -5.24
CA ILE A 2 17.46 14.84 -4.89
C ILE A 2 17.31 14.87 -3.37
N GLN A 3 16.81 15.98 -2.84
CA GLN A 3 16.51 16.18 -1.43
C GLN A 3 15.01 16.05 -1.21
N CYS A 4 14.59 15.31 -0.18
CA CYS A 4 13.18 15.06 0.12
C CYS A 4 12.86 15.48 1.56
N GLU A 5 11.59 15.82 1.82
CA GLU A 5 11.07 15.93 3.18
C GLU A 5 11.07 14.54 3.82
N CYS A 6 11.48 14.45 5.08
CA CYS A 6 11.56 13.19 5.80
C CYS A 6 10.89 13.27 7.17
N SER A 7 9.92 12.38 7.40
CA SER A 7 9.23 12.22 8.68
C SER A 7 9.30 10.78 9.21
N THR A 8 10.22 9.95 8.68
CA THR A 8 10.42 8.58 9.15
C THR A 8 11.04 8.54 10.55
N ALA A 9 10.87 7.41 11.24
CA ALA A 9 11.52 7.17 12.53
C ALA A 9 13.05 7.27 12.45
N ASP A 10 13.64 6.86 11.32
CA ASP A 10 15.09 6.94 11.09
C ASP A 10 15.57 8.39 11.02
N CYS A 11 14.84 9.25 10.30
CA CYS A 11 15.14 10.68 10.24
C CYS A 11 14.94 11.37 11.59
N ALA A 12 13.87 11.00 12.31
CA ALA A 12 13.64 11.50 13.67
C ALA A 12 14.75 11.07 14.65
N ALA A 13 15.21 9.82 14.58
CA ALA A 13 16.31 9.31 15.40
C ALA A 13 17.64 10.00 15.09
N ALA A 14 17.87 10.36 13.82
CA ALA A 14 19.03 11.13 13.40
C ALA A 14 18.91 12.65 13.66
N GLY A 15 17.75 13.14 14.10
CA GLY A 15 17.52 14.57 14.34
C GLY A 15 17.47 15.41 13.06
N VAL A 16 17.10 14.80 11.93
CA VAL A 16 17.00 15.47 10.62
C VAL A 16 15.58 15.42 10.10
N THR A 17 15.16 16.48 9.39
CA THR A 17 13.84 16.58 8.75
C THR A 17 13.90 16.37 7.24
N THR A 18 15.08 16.11 6.71
CA THR A 18 15.30 15.89 5.28
C THR A 18 16.19 14.69 5.05
N CYS A 19 16.06 14.08 3.88
CA CYS A 19 16.93 13.00 3.43
C CYS A 19 17.35 13.26 1.98
N THR A 20 18.46 12.67 1.56
CA THR A 20 18.97 12.77 0.18
C THR A 20 19.02 11.41 -0.48
N THR A 21 18.60 11.32 -1.75
CA THR A 21 18.67 10.08 -2.53
C THR A 21 19.08 10.34 -3.98
N ALA A 22 19.39 9.27 -4.72
CA ALA A 22 19.60 9.31 -6.16
C ALA A 22 18.42 8.72 -6.96
N SER A 23 17.33 8.30 -6.30
CA SER A 23 16.13 7.81 -6.99
C SER A 23 14.89 8.67 -6.75
N LEU A 24 14.07 8.38 -5.73
CA LEU A 24 12.72 8.93 -5.57
C LEU A 24 12.45 9.40 -4.15
N CYS A 25 11.70 10.48 -4.01
CA CYS A 25 10.99 10.81 -2.78
C CYS A 25 9.67 10.03 -2.72
N TYR A 26 9.19 9.74 -1.51
CA TYR A 26 7.86 9.17 -1.32
C TYR A 26 7.03 9.95 -0.29
N PHE A 27 5.72 9.86 -0.47
CA PHE A 27 4.67 10.27 0.44
C PHE A 27 3.74 9.07 0.66
N GLN A 28 3.45 8.76 1.93
CA GLN A 28 2.60 7.64 2.30
C GLN A 28 1.57 8.09 3.33
N HIS A 29 0.31 7.69 3.10
CA HIS A 29 -0.80 7.93 4.00
C HIS A 29 -1.49 6.60 4.32
N PHE A 30 -1.64 6.33 5.62
CA PHE A 30 -2.42 5.19 6.10
C PHE A 30 -3.73 5.69 6.70
N ASP A 31 -4.82 5.07 6.29
CA ASP A 31 -6.12 5.26 6.90
C ASP A 31 -6.33 4.16 7.95
N HIS A 32 -6.23 4.51 9.23
CA HIS A 32 -6.45 3.57 10.33
C HIS A 32 -7.89 3.65 10.85
N HIS A 33 -8.42 2.50 11.28
CA HIS A 33 -9.74 2.40 11.89
C HIS A 33 -9.93 3.21 13.17
N ASP A 34 -8.85 3.56 13.87
CA ASP A 34 -8.89 4.38 15.08
C ASP A 34 -9.07 5.88 14.77
N GLY A 35 -9.20 6.25 13.49
CA GLY A 35 -9.28 7.63 13.03
C GLY A 35 -7.92 8.33 13.01
N SER A 36 -6.83 7.62 13.27
CA SER A 36 -5.50 8.15 13.02
C SER A 36 -5.18 8.06 11.53
N HIS A 37 -4.53 9.11 11.04
CA HIS A 37 -4.21 9.28 9.62
C HIS A 37 -2.72 9.59 9.45
N PRO A 38 -1.82 8.71 9.91
CA PRO A 38 -0.40 9.01 9.90
C PRO A 38 0.11 9.23 8.47
N ILE A 39 0.84 10.33 8.31
CA ILE A 39 1.50 10.71 7.07
C ILE A 39 3.00 10.50 7.26
N THR A 40 3.59 9.70 6.40
CA THR A 40 5.02 9.39 6.40
C THR A 40 5.65 9.83 5.09
N ARG A 41 6.77 10.54 5.17
CA ARG A 41 7.54 11.04 4.02
C ARG A 41 8.99 10.58 4.13
N GLY A 42 9.64 10.33 3.00
CA GLY A 42 11.06 10.02 3.01
C GLY A 42 11.66 9.76 1.63
N CYS A 43 12.81 9.10 1.63
CA CYS A 43 13.61 8.80 0.45
C CYS A 43 13.62 7.30 0.17
N ILE A 44 13.47 6.92 -1.09
CA ILE A 44 13.72 5.56 -1.58
C ILE A 44 15.18 5.48 -1.99
N THR A 45 15.89 4.41 -1.65
CA THR A 45 17.30 4.23 -2.02
C THR A 45 17.43 3.56 -3.39
N SER A 46 18.50 3.86 -4.13
CA SER A 46 18.67 3.39 -5.52
C SER A 46 18.74 1.87 -5.68
N GLY A 47 19.08 1.13 -4.61
CA GLY A 47 19.03 -0.34 -4.59
C GLY A 47 17.62 -0.92 -4.46
N SER A 48 16.63 -0.09 -4.15
CA SER A 48 15.22 -0.44 -3.99
C SER A 48 14.34 0.25 -5.04
N VAL A 49 14.86 0.60 -6.22
CA VAL A 49 14.05 1.21 -7.29
C VAL A 49 13.01 0.22 -7.86
N ASN A 50 13.27 -1.09 -7.76
CA ASN A 50 12.27 -2.13 -8.01
C ASN A 50 11.30 -2.33 -6.83
N SER A 51 11.32 -1.43 -5.84
CA SER A 51 10.47 -1.53 -4.68
C SER A 51 9.03 -1.31 -5.12
N LEU A 52 8.27 -2.40 -5.02
CA LEU A 52 6.82 -2.47 -5.08
C LEU A 52 6.11 -1.38 -4.23
N GLN A 53 6.84 -0.65 -3.37
CA GLN A 53 6.38 0.51 -2.61
C GLN A 53 5.76 1.61 -3.48
N CYS A 54 6.31 1.93 -4.66
CA CYS A 54 5.73 2.97 -5.53
C CYS A 54 4.60 2.46 -6.43
N LEU A 55 4.44 1.15 -6.59
CA LEU A 55 3.52 0.59 -7.59
C LEU A 55 2.04 0.66 -7.18
N ASN A 56 1.69 1.13 -5.97
CA ASN A 56 0.30 1.25 -5.49
C ASN A 56 -0.58 0.05 -5.88
N LEU A 57 0.01 -1.16 -5.85
CA LEU A 57 -0.64 -2.37 -6.33
C LEU A 57 -1.73 -2.76 -5.34
N HIS A 58 -2.94 -2.22 -5.55
CA HIS A 58 -4.09 -2.54 -4.73
C HIS A 58 -4.37 -4.03 -4.83
N GLN A 59 -4.02 -4.79 -3.79
CA GLN A 59 -4.37 -6.21 -3.72
C GLN A 59 -5.86 -6.32 -3.44
N ALA A 60 -6.65 -6.37 -4.52
CA ALA A 60 -8.11 -6.48 -4.50
C ALA A 60 -8.66 -7.63 -3.63
N ALA A 61 -7.81 -8.56 -3.20
CA ALA A 61 -8.19 -9.74 -2.43
C ALA A 61 -8.27 -9.54 -0.90
N ARG A 62 -7.75 -8.43 -0.33
CA ARG A 62 -7.76 -8.23 1.13
C ARG A 62 -8.59 -7.00 1.51
N ARG A 63 -9.57 -7.19 2.41
CA ARG A 63 -10.38 -6.12 3.03
C ARG A 63 -9.56 -5.22 3.99
N SER A 64 -8.25 -5.15 3.82
CA SER A 64 -7.35 -4.39 4.66
C SER A 64 -7.16 -3.01 4.05
N PHE A 65 -7.07 -1.98 4.89
CA PHE A 65 -6.81 -0.61 4.47
C PHE A 65 -5.46 -0.57 3.75
N TRP A 66 -5.50 -0.21 2.47
CA TRP A 66 -4.32 -0.14 1.64
C TRP A 66 -3.71 1.27 1.78
N PRO A 67 -2.40 1.39 2.04
CA PRO A 67 -1.78 2.71 2.11
C PRO A 67 -1.85 3.39 0.75
N TYR A 68 -2.18 4.68 0.76
CA TYR A 68 -2.02 5.54 -0.40
C TYR A 68 -0.56 5.99 -0.45
N VAL A 69 0.17 5.61 -1.51
CA VAL A 69 1.59 5.96 -1.69
C VAL A 69 1.77 6.77 -2.96
N VAL A 70 2.56 7.84 -2.94
CA VAL A 70 2.93 8.63 -4.12
C VAL A 70 4.44 8.77 -4.13
N CYS A 71 5.04 8.61 -5.31
CA CYS A 71 6.47 8.79 -5.52
C CYS A 71 6.73 9.89 -6.56
N CYS A 72 7.82 10.61 -6.39
CA CYS A 72 8.22 11.72 -7.25
C CYS A 72 9.74 11.89 -7.25
N ASP A 73 10.30 12.57 -8.24
CA ASP A 73 11.72 12.57 -8.59
C ASP A 73 12.36 13.97 -8.60
N THR A 74 11.70 14.98 -8.02
CA THR A 74 12.21 16.36 -7.91
C THR A 74 12.44 16.77 -6.46
N ASP A 75 13.28 17.78 -6.23
CA ASP A 75 13.59 18.24 -4.88
C ASP A 75 12.33 18.68 -4.13
N TYR A 76 12.15 18.16 -2.92
CA TYR A 76 11.04 18.42 -2.00
C TYR A 76 9.64 18.13 -2.58
N CYS A 77 9.55 17.34 -3.65
CA CYS A 77 8.29 17.05 -4.33
C CYS A 77 7.24 16.36 -3.43
N ASN A 78 7.69 15.70 -2.35
CA ASN A 78 6.81 15.01 -1.41
C ASN A 78 6.29 15.90 -0.25
N LYS A 79 6.75 17.15 -0.18
CA LYS A 79 6.41 18.08 0.90
C LYS A 79 4.96 18.54 0.84
N ASP A 80 4.53 18.99 -0.35
CA ASP A 80 3.22 19.60 -0.59
C ASP A 80 2.14 18.59 -1.01
N LEU A 81 2.50 17.30 -1.05
CA LEU A 81 1.53 16.24 -1.27
C LEU A 81 0.58 16.14 -0.08
N MET A 82 -0.71 16.19 -0.38
CA MET A 82 -1.79 16.02 0.57
C MET A 82 -2.56 14.75 0.22
N PRO A 83 -3.06 13.98 1.21
CA PRO A 83 -3.90 12.83 0.92
C PRO A 83 -5.11 13.30 0.09
N PRO A 84 -5.58 12.51 -0.88
CA PRO A 84 -6.87 12.79 -1.49
C PRO A 84 -7.91 12.88 -0.37
N LEU A 85 -8.74 13.93 -0.41
CA LEU A 85 -9.87 14.03 0.50
C LEU A 85 -10.65 12.72 0.44
N PRO A 86 -11.12 12.17 1.58
CA PRO A 86 -11.95 10.98 1.55
C PRO A 86 -13.12 11.31 0.64
N THR A 87 -13.15 10.69 -0.55
CA THR A 87 -14.31 10.76 -1.42
C THR A 87 -15.39 10.14 -0.58
N THR A 88 -16.25 10.96 0.05
CA THR A 88 -17.46 10.48 0.73
C THR A 88 -18.04 9.45 -0.20
N TYR A 89 -18.01 8.18 0.23
CA TYR A 89 -18.35 7.04 -0.59
C TYR A 89 -19.73 7.33 -1.17
N PHE A 90 -19.78 7.91 -2.37
CA PHE A 90 -20.96 7.80 -3.18
C PHE A 90 -20.99 6.32 -3.46
N PRO A 91 -21.97 5.57 -2.91
CA PRO A 91 -22.10 4.19 -3.28
C PRO A 91 -22.17 4.21 -4.80
N LEU A 92 -21.16 3.63 -5.44
CA LEU A 92 -21.22 3.21 -6.83
C LEU A 92 -22.32 2.14 -6.87
N GLN A 93 -23.58 2.57 -6.79
CA GLN A 93 -24.69 1.82 -7.31
C GLN A 93 -24.35 1.66 -8.78
N GLY A 94 -24.01 0.42 -9.14
CA GLY A 94 -23.59 0.04 -10.47
C GLY A 94 -24.56 0.55 -11.51
N THR A 95 -24.26 1.72 -12.04
CA THR A 95 -24.72 2.11 -13.35
C THR A 95 -23.51 1.85 -14.24
N GLN A 96 -23.38 0.59 -14.68
CA GLN A 96 -22.72 0.30 -15.94
C GLN A 96 -23.51 1.04 -17.03
N ARG A 97 -23.33 2.35 -17.14
CA ARG A 97 -23.56 3.02 -18.40
C ARG A 97 -22.44 2.52 -19.29
N SER A 98 -22.79 1.61 -20.18
CA SER A 98 -22.11 1.44 -21.45
C SER A 98 -21.70 2.84 -21.93
N TYR A 99 -20.40 3.11 -21.96
CA TYR A 99 -19.88 4.23 -22.72
C TYR A 99 -20.15 3.89 -24.19
N SER A 100 -21.38 4.14 -24.64
CA SER A 100 -21.59 4.53 -26.02
C SER A 100 -20.85 5.84 -26.19
N SER A 101 -19.83 5.79 -27.04
CA SER A 101 -19.12 6.92 -27.63
C SER A 101 -20.13 7.99 -28.10
N ALA A 102 -20.46 8.92 -27.20
CA ALA A 102 -21.11 10.16 -27.54
C ALA A 102 -20.03 11.23 -27.55
N SER A 103 -19.71 11.66 -28.76
CA SER A 103 -18.96 12.86 -29.09
C SER A 103 -19.29 14.01 -28.13
N LEU A 104 -18.28 14.51 -27.42
CA LEU A 104 -18.40 15.77 -26.71
C LEU A 104 -18.57 16.92 -27.72
N PRO A 105 -19.49 17.86 -27.49
CA PRO A 105 -19.56 19.09 -28.26
C PRO A 105 -18.38 19.96 -27.83
N TYR A 106 -17.43 20.17 -28.74
CA TYR A 106 -16.44 21.22 -28.62
C TYR A 106 -17.21 22.56 -28.58
N THR A 107 -17.12 23.26 -27.46
CA THR A 107 -17.43 24.69 -27.41
C THR A 107 -16.40 25.42 -28.25
N GLU A 108 -16.88 26.05 -29.33
CA GLU A 108 -16.25 27.16 -30.05
C GLU A 108 -15.52 28.08 -29.07
N LEU A 109 -14.20 28.16 -29.22
CA LEU A 109 -13.43 29.30 -28.77
C LEU A 109 -13.02 30.05 -30.03
N ASP A 110 -13.43 31.31 -30.05
CA ASP A 110 -13.42 32.22 -31.19
C ASP A 110 -12.05 32.43 -31.85
N ASP A 111 -12.10 32.44 -33.18
CA ASP A 111 -11.56 33.48 -34.07
C ASP A 111 -10.19 34.09 -33.72
N TYR A 112 -9.14 33.52 -34.31
CA TYR A 112 -8.00 34.30 -34.77
C TYR A 112 -7.66 33.87 -36.20
N THR A 113 -8.07 34.71 -37.14
CA THR A 113 -7.53 34.76 -38.50
C THR A 113 -6.15 35.40 -38.42
N ASP A 114 -5.10 34.62 -38.68
CA ASP A 114 -3.80 35.16 -39.09
C ASP A 114 -3.36 34.41 -40.35
N ASP A 115 -3.39 35.16 -41.45
CA ASP A 115 -3.08 34.72 -42.79
C ASP A 115 -1.57 34.50 -42.95
N GLY A 116 -1.21 33.31 -43.42
CA GLY A 116 -0.01 33.09 -44.23
C GLY A 116 1.19 32.49 -43.49
N ASP A 117 1.50 31.24 -43.81
CA ASP A 117 2.72 30.92 -44.56
C ASP A 117 2.64 29.47 -45.06
N ASP A 118 2.85 29.28 -46.35
CA ASP A 118 2.93 27.97 -47.00
C ASP A 118 4.26 27.31 -46.57
N GLY A 119 4.21 26.52 -45.51
CA GLY A 119 5.28 25.64 -45.06
C GLY A 119 4.84 24.19 -45.14
N ASP A 120 4.95 23.62 -46.33
CA ASP A 120 4.96 22.17 -46.54
C ASP A 120 6.09 21.55 -45.72
N ASP A 121 5.77 20.88 -44.62
CA ASP A 121 6.59 19.79 -44.08
C ASP A 121 5.69 18.83 -43.28
N GLU A 122 5.42 17.70 -43.93
CA GLU A 122 4.83 16.49 -43.37
C GLU A 122 5.74 15.92 -42.26
N ASP A 123 5.24 15.70 -41.03
CA ASP A 123 5.47 14.48 -40.20
C ASP A 123 5.03 14.64 -38.73
N ASP A 124 3.73 14.82 -38.47
CA ASP A 124 3.17 14.75 -37.11
C ASP A 124 2.38 13.47 -36.91
N GLY A 125 3.10 12.38 -36.65
CA GLY A 125 2.49 11.06 -36.49
C GLY A 125 3.27 10.05 -35.66
N SER A 126 4.07 10.45 -34.65
CA SER A 126 4.76 9.42 -33.84
C SER A 126 5.27 9.82 -32.44
N LEU A 127 4.64 10.75 -31.72
CA LEU A 127 5.07 11.03 -30.34
C LEU A 127 4.47 10.05 -29.30
N LEU A 128 3.37 9.35 -29.64
CA LEU A 128 2.79 8.30 -28.78
C LEU A 128 3.45 6.92 -28.99
N HIS A 129 4.14 6.70 -30.11
CA HIS A 129 4.81 5.42 -30.40
C HIS A 129 6.21 5.33 -29.77
N HIS A 130 6.77 6.46 -29.30
CA HIS A 130 8.09 6.49 -28.67
C HIS A 130 8.05 6.10 -27.18
N TYR A 131 6.94 6.33 -26.46
CA TYR A 131 6.82 5.91 -25.06
C TYR A 131 6.60 4.39 -24.90
N LEU A 132 5.93 3.74 -25.86
CA LEU A 132 5.76 2.28 -25.84
C LEU A 132 7.00 1.50 -26.34
N ARG A 133 7.95 2.16 -27.02
CA ARG A 133 9.19 1.51 -27.49
C ARG A 133 10.29 1.46 -26.42
N VAL A 134 10.29 2.39 -25.47
CA VAL A 134 11.29 2.40 -24.37
C VAL A 134 10.97 1.35 -23.30
N ALA A 135 9.70 0.94 -23.14
CA ALA A 135 9.34 -0.18 -22.27
C ALA A 135 9.67 -1.57 -22.87
N SER A 136 10.00 -1.65 -24.17
CA SER A 136 10.29 -2.90 -24.88
C SER A 136 11.79 -3.11 -25.16
N GLN A 137 12.62 -2.07 -25.05
CA GLN A 137 14.05 -2.17 -25.42
C GLN A 137 14.99 -2.61 -24.28
N HIS A 138 14.52 -2.78 -23.04
CA HIS A 138 15.33 -3.38 -21.97
C HIS A 138 15.29 -4.92 -21.90
N SER A 139 14.61 -5.58 -22.85
CA SER A 139 14.68 -7.06 -23.00
C SER A 139 15.47 -7.53 -24.22
N ALA A 140 16.16 -6.63 -24.92
CA ALA A 140 16.98 -6.96 -26.08
C ALA A 140 18.48 -6.75 -25.83
N THR A 141 19.00 -7.28 -24.72
CA THR A 141 20.43 -7.59 -24.64
C THR A 141 20.69 -8.83 -25.50
N THR A 142 20.89 -8.57 -26.79
CA THR A 142 21.88 -9.25 -27.65
C THR A 142 22.15 -10.72 -27.31
N SER A 143 21.17 -11.59 -27.51
CA SER A 143 21.42 -13.00 -27.76
C SER A 143 21.92 -13.16 -29.20
N ASN A 144 23.15 -12.72 -29.44
CA ASN A 144 23.93 -13.20 -30.57
C ASN A 144 24.09 -14.70 -30.40
N THR A 145 23.22 -15.42 -31.10
CA THR A 145 23.19 -16.87 -31.21
C THR A 145 24.35 -17.27 -32.11
N THR A 146 25.57 -17.14 -31.61
CA THR A 146 26.61 -18.09 -31.99
C THR A 146 26.24 -19.38 -31.27
N GLN A 147 25.79 -20.33 -32.07
CA GLN A 147 25.51 -21.72 -31.74
C GLN A 147 26.80 -22.41 -31.25
N ALA A 148 27.33 -21.94 -30.12
CA ALA A 148 28.30 -22.68 -29.35
C ALA A 148 27.52 -23.78 -28.65
N HIS A 149 27.82 -25.03 -28.99
CA HIS A 149 27.54 -26.16 -28.13
C HIS A 149 28.14 -25.89 -26.75
N HIS A 150 27.41 -25.16 -25.90
CA HIS A 150 27.71 -25.02 -24.50
C HIS A 150 27.53 -26.41 -23.91
N LYS A 151 28.64 -27.15 -23.86
CA LYS A 151 28.83 -28.23 -22.89
C LYS A 151 28.38 -27.66 -21.56
N LEU A 152 27.20 -28.08 -21.10
CA LEU A 152 26.75 -27.76 -19.75
C LEU A 152 27.94 -28.08 -18.84
N PRO A 153 28.43 -27.12 -18.05
CA PRO A 153 29.48 -27.41 -17.09
C PRO A 153 28.93 -28.57 -16.27
N ARG A 154 29.69 -29.67 -16.20
CA ARG A 154 29.30 -30.86 -15.43
C ARG A 154 29.01 -30.38 -14.02
N LEU A 155 27.74 -30.12 -13.74
CA LEU A 155 27.28 -29.64 -12.46
C LEU A 155 27.67 -30.76 -11.50
N ASN A 156 28.64 -30.45 -10.65
CA ASN A 156 29.30 -31.46 -9.84
C ASN A 156 28.20 -32.18 -9.06
N THR A 157 28.10 -33.51 -9.17
CA THR A 157 27.02 -34.30 -8.57
C THR A 157 26.86 -33.99 -7.07
N VAL A 158 27.96 -33.63 -6.41
CA VAL A 158 28.01 -33.14 -5.03
C VAL A 158 27.12 -31.89 -4.81
N CYS A 159 27.15 -30.92 -5.72
CA CYS A 159 26.34 -29.70 -5.63
C CYS A 159 24.84 -30.01 -5.71
N LEU A 160 24.43 -30.92 -6.60
CA LEU A 160 23.04 -31.36 -6.69
C LEU A 160 22.58 -32.05 -5.41
N VAL A 161 23.41 -32.92 -4.84
CA VAL A 161 23.10 -33.60 -3.57
C VAL A 161 22.93 -32.61 -2.43
N VAL A 162 23.80 -31.59 -2.35
CA VAL A 162 23.71 -30.54 -1.32
C VAL A 162 22.43 -29.72 -1.47
N ILE A 163 22.07 -29.32 -2.70
CA ILE A 163 20.83 -28.57 -2.96
C ILE A 163 19.61 -29.40 -2.57
N VAL A 164 19.56 -30.68 -2.98
CA VAL A 164 18.44 -31.57 -2.64
C VAL A 164 18.33 -31.78 -1.13
N ALA A 165 19.45 -31.97 -0.44
CA ALA A 165 19.47 -32.09 1.01
C ALA A 165 19.00 -30.82 1.72
N ALA A 166 19.41 -29.64 1.24
CA ALA A 166 18.98 -28.36 1.79
C ALA A 166 17.47 -28.13 1.61
N VAL A 167 16.94 -28.44 0.42
CA VAL A 167 15.49 -28.34 0.14
C VAL A 167 14.70 -29.31 1.02
N ALA A 168 15.15 -30.57 1.15
CA ALA A 168 14.52 -31.55 2.02
C ALA A 168 14.51 -31.08 3.48
N PHE A 169 15.62 -30.52 3.98
CA PHE A 169 15.71 -29.97 5.33
C PHE A 169 14.72 -28.82 5.56
N MET A 170 14.65 -27.85 4.63
CA MET A 170 13.70 -26.74 4.72
C MET A 170 12.23 -27.19 4.75
N VAL A 171 11.88 -28.21 3.96
CA VAL A 171 10.55 -28.82 3.97
C VAL A 171 10.26 -29.48 5.32
N THR A 172 11.22 -30.23 5.89
CA THR A 172 11.03 -30.85 7.20
C THR A 172 10.83 -29.83 8.33
N LEU A 173 11.59 -28.73 8.32
CA LEU A 173 11.42 -27.65 9.29
C LEU A 173 10.04 -26.99 9.17
N SER A 174 9.57 -26.76 7.93
CA SER A 174 8.26 -26.16 7.68
C SER A 174 7.12 -27.05 8.20
N ILE A 175 7.20 -28.37 7.97
CA ILE A 175 6.24 -29.34 8.49
C ILE A 175 6.29 -29.39 10.03
N ALA A 176 7.48 -29.39 10.62
CA ALA A 176 7.64 -29.40 12.07
C ALA A 176 7.07 -28.12 12.72
N SER A 177 7.32 -26.95 12.15
CA SER A 177 6.73 -25.68 12.61
C SER A 177 5.21 -25.68 12.51
N LEU A 178 4.66 -26.18 11.40
CA LEU A 178 3.21 -26.29 11.23
C LEU A 178 2.60 -27.26 12.26
N TYR A 179 3.25 -28.40 12.50
CA TYR A 179 2.82 -29.37 13.52
C TYR A 179 2.81 -28.76 14.93
N ILE A 180 3.85 -28.00 15.29
CA ILE A 180 3.92 -27.28 16.57
C ILE A 180 2.77 -26.27 16.67
N LEU A 181 2.50 -25.50 15.63
CA LEU A 181 1.40 -24.52 15.62
C LEU A 181 0.03 -25.18 15.76
N ILE A 182 -0.20 -26.30 15.08
CA ILE A 182 -1.46 -27.07 15.21
C ILE A 182 -1.62 -27.60 16.64
N ARG A 183 -0.55 -28.19 17.19
CA ARG A 183 -0.56 -28.72 18.55
C ARG A 183 -0.81 -27.60 19.56
N TYR A 184 -0.13 -26.46 19.40
CA TYR A 184 -0.33 -25.28 20.23
C TYR A 184 -1.79 -24.83 20.15
N ARG A 185 -2.34 -24.63 18.95
CA ARG A 185 -3.74 -24.24 18.76
C ARG A 185 -4.72 -25.19 19.46
N SER A 186 -4.49 -26.50 19.36
CA SER A 186 -5.34 -27.51 20.03
C SER A 186 -5.34 -27.38 21.56
N SER A 187 -4.24 -26.97 22.15
CA SER A 187 -4.13 -26.72 23.59
C SER A 187 -4.83 -25.43 24.01
N TYR A 188 -4.79 -24.37 23.18
CA TYR A 188 -5.47 -23.09 23.50
C TYR A 188 -6.99 -23.16 23.34
N THR A 189 -7.49 -23.97 22.41
CA THR A 189 -8.95 -24.17 22.25
C THR A 189 -9.59 -24.95 23.40
N ARG A 190 -8.80 -25.47 24.35
CA ARG A 190 -9.30 -26.12 25.57
C ARG A 190 -9.17 -25.26 26.84
N ALA A 191 -8.78 -23.99 26.72
CA ALA A 191 -8.87 -23.09 27.86
C ALA A 191 -10.35 -23.04 28.34
N PRO A 192 -10.65 -23.38 29.60
CA PRO A 192 -12.01 -23.30 30.14
C PRO A 192 -12.49 -21.85 30.01
N GLN A 193 -13.67 -21.68 29.41
CA GLN A 193 -14.19 -20.37 29.06
C GLN A 193 -14.79 -19.60 30.26
N ASP A 194 -14.56 -20.01 31.50
CA ASP A 194 -15.14 -19.37 32.70
C ASP A 194 -14.16 -19.33 33.87
N PRO A 195 -13.87 -18.12 34.37
CA PRO A 195 -14.26 -17.85 35.75
C PRO A 195 -14.82 -16.43 35.97
N LEU A 196 -15.41 -15.77 34.97
CA LEU A 196 -16.03 -14.46 35.22
C LEU A 196 -17.35 -14.56 36.01
N ASP A 197 -18.04 -15.70 35.93
CA ASP A 197 -19.30 -15.91 36.67
C ASP A 197 -19.09 -16.28 38.15
N ALA A 198 -17.90 -16.71 38.55
CA ALA A 198 -17.63 -17.03 39.96
C ALA A 198 -17.42 -15.78 40.85
N GLY A 199 -17.15 -14.61 40.25
CA GLY A 199 -16.94 -13.35 40.98
C GLY A 199 -18.20 -12.52 41.19
N MET A 200 -19.18 -12.59 40.27
CA MET A 200 -20.36 -11.72 40.30
C MET A 200 -21.47 -12.18 41.26
N GLU A 201 -21.54 -13.46 41.61
CA GLU A 201 -22.48 -13.95 42.64
C GLU A 201 -22.18 -13.37 44.04
N LYS A 202 -20.92 -12.98 44.32
CA LYS A 202 -20.56 -12.40 45.62
C LYS A 202 -20.90 -10.92 45.76
N LEU A 203 -20.98 -10.16 44.66
CA LEU A 203 -21.31 -8.73 44.70
C LEU A 203 -22.81 -8.45 44.75
N LYS A 204 -23.67 -9.36 44.26
CA LYS A 204 -25.14 -9.17 44.31
C LYS A 204 -25.74 -9.34 45.71
N ARG A 205 -24.96 -9.82 46.70
CA ARG A 205 -25.43 -10.01 48.08
C ARG A 205 -25.08 -8.85 49.04
N MET A 206 -24.47 -7.77 48.53
CA MET A 206 -24.10 -6.57 49.31
C MET A 206 -24.80 -5.31 48.81
N GLU A 207 -26.03 -5.40 48.31
CA GLU A 207 -26.84 -4.21 48.03
C GLU A 207 -27.66 -3.85 49.28
N PRO A 208 -27.31 -2.79 50.03
CA PRO A 208 -28.08 -2.36 51.19
C PRO A 208 -29.41 -1.76 50.73
N SER A 209 -30.50 -2.33 51.23
CA SER A 209 -31.86 -1.82 51.10
C SER A 209 -31.94 -0.36 51.55
N ALA A 210 -31.93 0.57 50.59
CA ALA A 210 -32.17 1.98 50.85
C ALA A 210 -33.63 2.18 51.32
N PRO A 211 -33.88 2.90 52.43
CA PRO A 211 -35.24 3.19 52.87
C PRO A 211 -35.94 4.15 51.90
N PRO A 212 -37.28 4.03 51.74
CA PRO A 212 -38.04 4.86 50.82
C PRO A 212 -38.00 6.33 51.25
N LEU A 213 -37.60 7.20 50.32
CA LEU A 213 -37.64 8.65 50.51
C LEU A 213 -39.11 9.13 50.53
N VAL A 214 -39.58 9.49 51.73
CA VAL A 214 -40.85 10.18 51.92
C VAL A 214 -40.64 11.64 51.54
N PHE A 215 -41.16 12.04 50.39
CA PHE A 215 -41.21 13.44 49.98
C PHE A 215 -42.31 14.17 50.77
N ALA A 216 -41.91 14.99 51.74
CA ALA A 216 -42.81 15.93 52.40
C ALA A 216 -43.10 17.11 51.46
N TYR A 217 -44.34 17.19 50.97
CA TYR A 217 -44.84 18.30 50.19
C TYR A 217 -45.16 19.47 51.14
N HIS A 218 -44.40 20.56 51.06
CA HIS A 218 -44.76 21.82 51.72
C HIS A 218 -45.53 22.70 50.73
N PRO A 219 -46.80 23.04 50.99
CA PRO A 219 -47.49 24.04 50.20
C PRO A 219 -46.96 25.44 50.55
N ALA A 220 -46.58 26.20 49.53
CA ALA A 220 -46.23 27.61 49.65
C ALA A 220 -47.51 28.42 49.89
N SER A 221 -47.49 29.25 50.93
CA SER A 221 -48.47 30.32 51.14
C SER A 221 -47.78 31.68 51.02
N PRO A 222 -48.44 32.70 50.44
CA PRO A 222 -47.93 34.05 50.26
C PRO A 222 -47.84 34.85 51.57
#